data_AF-A0A2E4SZI2-F1
#
_entry.id   AF-A0A2E4SZI2-F1
#
_cell.length_a   1.000
_cell.length_b   1.000
_cell.length_c   1.000
_cell.angle_alpha   90.00
_cell.angle_beta   90.00
_cell.angle_gamma   90.00
#
_symmetry.space_group_name_H-M   'P 1'
#
loop_
_entity.id
_entity.type
_entity.pdbx_description
1 polymer ?
#
loop_
_entity_poly.entity_id
_entity_poly.type
_entity_poly.pdbx_seq_one_letter_code
_entity_poly.pdbx_strand_id
1 'polypeptide(L)'
;MACHYDIYQTYVQTGMGQSMSLATHENSEAIFSENSILTDTFNNFSYTPFWKDSVLKLKELHDYGERIEDVDYIVGSGHHTNSHLWEEGGYVHQMPFTYYTQDGHLDFPPGFEDGYNSRFSRKIGLECMSCHNAIPDFVLGSENKFHSIPKGIDCERCHGPGEIHVQRMLNGELIDTSTHIDYSIVNPKKLSLEAQFQICMRCHLQGNTVLSEGKSFLDFKPGMDLSEVMTVFVPRYEDDNTFIMASHVDRLKQSPCFTNSDMNCITCHNPHHSVQKESPNFFNDKCFSCHDDCKDEFRENDNCIACHMPSSSTIDIPHVSIHDHKIGIHNTDDTIVTKGKFIGLEAVNNANPSKLIRAKAYLYQYEKFDTQPYLLDSALNLLNSLALEKSYKELIHLYFLKKDDIAILNICNSLEDLNLNNMSYDNSDAWTAYRIAEAHQNQDLGISRTLFYYQKAVDLAPYVLDFRLKLADMYSNTNSFALAEKEYRILLAQFSKHESAWCNLGYVLLKQGQNQSAMECYDKALHLNPQHIQSLINKASLMILDGNFNKGKLYLKRILEIEPNNSKAIYLLSTI
;
A
#
# COMPACT_ATOMS: atom_id res chain seq x y z
N MET A 1 -8.86 28.29 8.54
CA MET A 1 -7.68 28.91 9.20
C MET A 1 -7.98 30.21 9.96
N ALA A 2 -9.03 30.99 9.62
CA ALA A 2 -9.31 32.25 10.31
C ALA A 2 -9.94 32.12 11.72
N CYS A 3 -10.66 31.04 12.04
CA CYS A 3 -11.42 30.93 13.29
C CYS A 3 -10.71 30.18 14.44
N HIS A 4 -9.82 29.24 14.13
CA HIS A 4 -9.11 28.39 15.11
C HIS A 4 -7.60 28.41 14.87
N TYR A 5 -7.04 29.60 14.67
CA TYR A 5 -5.65 29.76 14.27
C TYR A 5 -4.67 29.15 15.28
N ASP A 6 -4.90 29.34 16.59
CA ASP A 6 -4.01 28.83 17.63
C ASP A 6 -3.90 27.30 17.63
N ILE A 7 -5.04 26.60 17.47
CA ILE A 7 -5.08 25.14 17.36
C ILE A 7 -4.40 24.69 16.06
N TYR A 8 -4.66 25.40 14.95
CA TYR A 8 -4.05 25.08 13.68
C TYR A 8 -2.52 25.18 13.75
N GLN A 9 -1.98 26.22 14.38
CA GLN A 9 -0.54 26.44 14.49
C GLN A 9 0.18 25.31 15.23
N THR A 10 -0.44 24.74 16.27
CA THR A 10 0.14 23.59 16.97
C THR A 10 -0.08 22.29 16.20
N TYR A 11 -1.25 22.10 15.60
CA TYR A 11 -1.61 20.87 14.89
C TYR A 11 -0.73 20.59 13.67
N VAL A 12 -0.41 21.61 12.87
CA VAL A 12 0.45 21.41 11.67
C VAL A 12 1.88 21.01 12.00
N GLN A 13 2.28 21.08 13.27
CA GLN A 13 3.59 20.65 13.76
C GLN A 13 3.56 19.22 14.33
N THR A 14 2.39 18.56 14.30
CA THR A 14 2.24 17.17 14.73
C THR A 14 2.67 16.22 13.62
N GLY A 15 3.00 14.98 13.98
CA GLY A 15 3.26 13.94 12.99
C GLY A 15 2.07 13.67 12.05
N MET A 16 0.84 13.91 12.52
CA MET A 16 -0.38 13.84 11.69
C MET A 16 -0.43 14.96 10.66
N GLY A 17 -0.22 16.21 11.08
CA GLY A 17 -0.23 17.36 10.16
C GLY A 17 0.91 17.31 9.12
N GLN A 18 1.99 16.58 9.43
CA GLN A 18 3.18 16.42 8.57
C GLN A 18 3.26 15.04 7.92
N SER A 19 2.22 14.20 8.03
CA SER A 19 2.28 12.79 7.59
C SER A 19 2.48 12.60 6.09
N MET A 20 2.22 13.65 5.29
CA MET A 20 2.55 13.69 3.86
C MET A 20 2.74 15.12 3.38
N SER A 21 3.70 15.35 2.49
CA SER A 21 4.04 16.65 1.94
C SER A 21 4.62 16.55 0.52
N LEU A 22 4.82 17.69 -0.13
CA LEU A 22 5.61 17.75 -1.37
C LEU A 22 7.09 17.59 -1.03
N ALA A 23 7.83 16.91 -1.90
CA ALA A 23 9.28 16.71 -1.73
C ALA A 23 10.05 18.02 -1.97
N THR A 24 10.15 18.84 -0.94
CA THR A 24 10.94 20.09 -0.92
C THR A 24 11.97 20.06 0.20
N HIS A 25 12.96 20.94 0.13
CA HIS A 25 13.99 21.04 1.17
C HIS A 25 13.41 21.26 2.56
N GLU A 26 12.33 22.03 2.66
CA GLU A 26 11.69 22.38 3.93
C GLU A 26 10.93 21.20 4.57
N ASN A 27 10.54 20.20 3.78
CA ASN A 27 9.77 19.06 4.27
C ASN A 27 10.59 17.76 4.35
N SER A 28 11.87 17.81 3.99
CA SER A 28 12.76 16.65 3.96
C SER A 28 13.71 16.70 5.14
N GLU A 29 13.66 15.69 6.01
CA GLU A 29 14.68 15.45 7.04
C GLU A 29 15.94 14.79 6.43
N ALA A 30 15.83 14.26 5.22
CA ALA A 30 16.92 13.55 4.58
C ALA A 30 18.07 14.49 4.17
N ILE A 31 19.27 14.17 4.65
CA ILE A 31 20.51 14.84 4.27
C ILE A 31 21.22 13.97 3.23
N PHE A 32 21.20 14.41 1.97
CA PHE A 32 21.87 13.71 0.88
C PHE A 32 23.28 14.25 0.67
N SER A 33 24.23 13.35 0.45
CA SER A 33 25.62 13.64 0.09
C SER A 33 26.03 12.80 -1.12
N GLU A 34 27.21 13.05 -1.68
CA GLU A 34 27.77 12.22 -2.76
C GLU A 34 27.93 10.74 -2.36
N ASN A 35 27.98 10.45 -1.06
CA ASN A 35 28.09 9.10 -0.51
C ASN A 35 26.74 8.43 -0.21
N SER A 36 25.62 9.12 -0.46
CA SER A 36 24.26 8.59 -0.25
C SER A 36 23.88 7.63 -1.39
N ILE A 37 24.58 6.49 -1.48
CA ILE A 37 24.42 5.50 -2.54
C ILE A 37 23.82 4.23 -1.95
N LEU A 38 22.64 3.85 -2.42
CA LEU A 38 22.05 2.53 -2.17
C LEU A 38 22.47 1.58 -3.29
N THR A 39 22.86 0.36 -2.95
CA THR A 39 23.23 -0.65 -3.95
C THR A 39 22.34 -1.87 -3.78
N ASP A 40 21.57 -2.18 -4.83
CA ASP A 40 20.89 -3.45 -4.97
C ASP A 40 21.85 -4.43 -5.65
N THR A 41 22.47 -5.29 -4.85
CA THR A 41 23.45 -6.27 -5.31
C THR A 41 22.83 -7.45 -6.03
N PHE A 42 21.53 -7.72 -5.84
CA PHE A 42 20.82 -8.81 -6.53
C PHE A 42 20.56 -8.43 -7.98
N ASN A 43 20.11 -7.20 -8.19
CA ASN A 43 19.75 -6.70 -9.51
C ASN A 43 20.84 -5.80 -10.12
N ASN A 44 21.98 -5.60 -9.46
CA ASN A 44 23.08 -4.73 -9.91
C ASN A 44 22.63 -3.32 -10.30
N PHE A 45 21.80 -2.70 -9.45
CA PHE A 45 21.40 -1.29 -9.55
C PHE A 45 22.02 -0.50 -8.42
N SER A 46 22.36 0.77 -8.67
CA SER A 46 22.69 1.72 -7.62
C SER A 46 21.78 2.94 -7.71
N TYR A 47 21.34 3.44 -6.55
CA TYR A 47 20.44 4.58 -6.44
C TYR A 47 21.11 5.70 -5.65
N THR A 48 21.05 6.90 -6.19
CA THR A 48 21.59 8.10 -5.56
C THR A 48 20.54 9.20 -5.57
N PRO A 49 19.86 9.48 -4.44
CA PRO A 49 19.01 10.65 -4.31
C PRO A 49 19.85 11.93 -4.27
N PHE A 50 19.39 12.98 -4.94
CA PHE A 50 20.06 14.27 -4.96
C PHE A 50 19.09 15.41 -5.26
N TRP A 51 19.41 16.59 -4.77
CA TRP A 51 18.71 17.81 -5.12
C TRP A 51 19.27 18.39 -6.41
N LYS A 52 18.39 18.68 -7.38
CA LYS A 52 18.71 19.52 -8.53
C LYS A 52 17.81 20.75 -8.46
N ASP A 53 18.43 21.89 -8.16
CA ASP A 53 17.72 23.11 -7.79
C ASP A 53 16.81 22.84 -6.59
N SER A 54 15.48 22.97 -6.72
CA SER A 54 14.51 22.68 -5.65
C SER A 54 13.77 21.35 -5.83
N VAL A 55 14.17 20.54 -6.82
CA VAL A 55 13.51 19.26 -7.12
C VAL A 55 14.37 18.11 -6.62
N LEU A 56 13.80 17.27 -5.77
CA LEU A 56 14.43 16.03 -5.36
C LEU A 56 14.36 15.02 -6.51
N LYS A 57 15.49 14.43 -6.84
CA LYS A 57 15.61 13.44 -7.92
C LYS A 57 16.27 12.17 -7.40
N LEU A 58 15.93 11.06 -8.02
CA LEU A 58 16.61 9.78 -7.83
C LEU A 58 17.31 9.39 -9.10
N LYS A 59 18.62 9.20 -9.04
CA LYS A 59 19.40 8.59 -10.13
C LYS A 59 19.53 7.09 -9.88
N GLU A 60 19.04 6.29 -10.81
CA GLU A 60 19.36 4.86 -10.91
C GLU A 60 20.50 4.69 -11.93
N LEU A 61 21.57 4.01 -11.53
CA LEU A 61 22.72 3.70 -12.36
C LEU A 61 22.89 2.18 -12.48
N HIS A 62 23.20 1.73 -13.68
CA HIS A 62 23.44 0.33 -14.04
C HIS A 62 24.46 0.22 -15.19
N ASP A 63 24.91 -1.00 -15.50
CA ASP A 63 25.95 -1.27 -16.53
C ASP A 63 25.62 -0.79 -17.95
N TYR A 64 24.38 -0.38 -18.18
CA TYR A 64 23.84 -0.08 -19.50
C TYR A 64 23.36 1.37 -19.65
N GLY A 65 23.54 2.21 -18.61
CA GLY A 65 23.12 3.60 -18.62
C GLY A 65 22.65 4.09 -17.25
N GLU A 66 21.95 5.22 -17.27
CA GLU A 66 21.31 5.81 -16.11
C GLU A 66 19.86 6.18 -16.41
N ARG A 67 19.05 6.22 -15.36
CA ARG A 67 17.68 6.71 -15.34
C ARG A 67 17.57 7.73 -14.22
N ILE A 68 16.92 8.86 -14.48
CA ILE A 68 16.68 9.89 -13.46
C ILE A 68 15.18 10.12 -13.35
N GLU A 69 14.67 10.05 -12.14
CA GLU A 69 13.26 10.25 -11.83
C GLU A 69 13.07 11.35 -10.80
N ASP A 70 11.95 12.07 -10.94
CA ASP A 70 11.57 13.15 -10.03
C ASP A 70 10.82 12.54 -8.85
N VAL A 71 11.12 13.03 -7.66
CA VAL A 71 10.40 12.69 -6.44
C VAL A 71 9.39 13.78 -6.17
N ASP A 72 8.11 13.41 -6.11
CA ASP A 72 7.02 14.37 -6.00
C ASP A 72 6.58 14.58 -4.55
N TYR A 73 6.58 13.51 -3.75
CA TYR A 73 6.06 13.54 -2.39
C TYR A 73 6.95 12.82 -1.37
N ILE A 74 6.82 13.25 -0.12
CA ILE A 74 7.37 12.60 1.07
C ILE A 74 6.20 12.13 1.93
N VAL A 75 6.25 10.86 2.34
CA VAL A 75 5.34 10.24 3.31
C VAL A 75 6.10 9.98 4.60
N GLY A 76 5.45 10.30 5.72
CA GLY A 76 6.03 10.27 7.05
C GLY A 76 6.48 11.66 7.49
N SER A 77 6.26 11.97 8.76
CA SER A 77 6.54 13.29 9.33
C SER A 77 8.02 13.60 9.57
N GLY A 78 8.91 12.65 9.25
CA GLY A 78 10.32 12.75 9.63
C GLY A 78 10.61 12.33 11.07
N HIS A 79 9.60 11.93 11.86
CA HIS A 79 9.85 11.40 13.20
C HIS A 79 10.60 10.06 13.17
N HIS A 80 10.18 9.17 12.28
CA HIS A 80 10.75 7.83 12.13
C HIS A 80 11.38 7.66 10.75
N THR A 81 10.65 8.07 9.71
CA THR A 81 11.07 7.92 8.33
C THR A 81 10.58 9.07 7.44
N ASN A 82 11.28 9.27 6.34
CA ASN A 82 10.80 9.90 5.12
C ASN A 82 10.87 8.87 3.98
N SER A 83 9.72 8.31 3.63
CA SER A 83 9.58 7.49 2.42
C SER A 83 9.16 8.40 1.26
N HIS A 84 9.61 8.08 0.06
CA HIS A 84 9.50 8.98 -1.09
C HIS A 84 8.61 8.37 -2.16
N LEU A 85 7.79 9.19 -2.81
CA LEU A 85 6.86 8.77 -3.85
C LEU A 85 7.05 9.57 -5.13
N TRP A 86 6.61 8.99 -6.24
CA TRP A 86 6.51 9.67 -7.52
C TRP A 86 5.15 9.43 -8.17
N GLU A 87 4.79 10.33 -9.08
CA GLU A 87 3.50 10.36 -9.76
C GLU A 87 3.68 10.53 -11.28
N GLU A 88 2.84 9.84 -12.05
CA GLU A 88 2.60 10.19 -13.45
C GLU A 88 1.11 10.11 -13.76
N GLY A 89 0.51 11.23 -14.15
CA GLY A 89 -0.86 11.27 -14.65
C GLY A 89 -1.88 10.76 -13.63
N GLY A 90 -1.64 11.00 -12.34
CA GLY A 90 -2.43 10.54 -11.21
C GLY A 90 -1.98 9.22 -10.60
N TYR A 91 -1.13 8.43 -11.27
CA TYR A 91 -0.68 7.13 -10.78
C TYR A 91 0.50 7.26 -9.82
N VAL A 92 0.31 6.85 -8.56
CA VAL A 92 1.31 7.04 -7.49
C VAL A 92 2.04 5.75 -7.18
N HIS A 93 3.37 5.84 -7.06
CA HIS A 93 4.24 4.72 -6.78
C HIS A 93 5.32 5.09 -5.76
N GLN A 94 5.82 4.09 -5.03
CA GLN A 94 6.94 4.25 -4.10
C GLN A 94 8.26 4.35 -4.86
N MET A 95 9.14 5.24 -4.41
CA MET A 95 10.53 5.28 -4.83
C MET A 95 11.35 4.17 -4.14
N PRO A 96 12.41 3.63 -4.76
CA PRO A 96 13.25 2.60 -4.17
C PRO A 96 14.26 3.17 -3.16
N PHE A 97 13.82 4.05 -2.25
CA PHE A 97 14.60 4.49 -1.10
C PHE A 97 13.71 5.06 0.02
N THR A 98 14.16 4.92 1.26
CA THR A 98 13.60 5.55 2.45
C THR A 98 14.73 6.11 3.30
N TYR A 99 14.53 7.30 3.85
CA TYR A 99 15.43 7.86 4.86
C TYR A 99 14.90 7.53 6.25
N TYR A 100 15.70 6.83 7.06
CA TYR A 100 15.37 6.43 8.42
C TYR A 100 15.95 7.47 9.37
N THR A 101 15.09 8.33 9.90
CA THR A 101 15.52 9.57 10.58
C THR A 101 16.11 9.32 11.95
N GLN A 102 15.65 8.27 12.66
CA GLN A 102 16.17 7.89 13.97
C GLN A 102 17.66 7.53 13.92
N ASP A 103 18.07 6.83 12.87
CA ASP A 103 19.44 6.37 12.68
C ASP A 103 20.23 7.25 11.68
N GLY A 104 19.57 8.23 11.07
CA GLY A 104 20.16 9.19 10.14
C GLY A 104 20.69 8.58 8.84
N HIS A 105 20.16 7.43 8.40
CA HIS A 105 20.67 6.68 7.25
C HIS A 105 19.64 6.47 6.15
N LEU A 106 20.16 6.16 4.97
CA LEU A 106 19.38 5.81 3.78
C LEU A 106 19.38 4.29 3.63
N ASP A 107 18.20 3.69 3.44
CA ASP A 107 18.06 2.26 3.12
C ASP A 107 16.88 2.06 2.15
N PHE A 108 16.68 0.82 1.70
CA PHE A 108 15.52 0.47 0.90
C PHE A 108 14.22 0.52 1.74
N PRO A 109 13.06 0.78 1.09
CA PRO A 109 11.77 0.67 1.76
C PRO A 109 11.48 -0.79 2.20
N PRO A 110 10.71 -1.01 3.28
CA PRO A 110 10.40 -2.36 3.73
C PRO A 110 9.76 -3.22 2.63
N GLY A 111 10.29 -4.42 2.43
CA GLY A 111 9.88 -5.39 1.40
C GLY A 111 10.68 -5.31 0.09
N PHE A 112 11.72 -4.47 0.02
CA PHE A 112 12.61 -4.36 -1.15
C PHE A 112 13.92 -5.15 -0.95
N GLU A 113 14.13 -5.70 0.24
CA GLU A 113 15.29 -6.49 0.61
C GLU A 113 15.30 -7.85 -0.11
N ASP A 114 16.40 -8.60 -0.01
CA ASP A 114 16.52 -10.00 -0.44
C ASP A 114 16.10 -10.30 -1.90
N GLY A 115 16.28 -9.32 -2.80
CA GLY A 115 15.97 -9.45 -4.23
C GLY A 115 14.52 -9.10 -4.60
N TYR A 116 13.71 -8.62 -3.65
CA TYR A 116 12.31 -8.21 -3.89
C TYR A 116 12.15 -6.73 -4.29
N ASN A 117 13.25 -6.02 -4.57
CA ASN A 117 13.22 -4.63 -4.99
C ASN A 117 12.37 -4.42 -6.26
N SER A 118 11.18 -3.85 -6.08
CA SER A 118 10.22 -3.54 -7.15
C SER A 118 10.56 -2.27 -7.95
N ARG A 119 11.68 -1.61 -7.62
CA ARG A 119 12.18 -0.38 -8.24
C ARG A 119 11.14 0.73 -8.17
N PHE A 120 10.57 1.10 -9.32
CA PHE A 120 9.60 2.19 -9.46
C PHE A 120 8.14 1.69 -9.58
N SER A 121 7.88 0.38 -9.40
CA SER A 121 6.58 -0.22 -9.74
C SER A 121 5.64 -0.46 -8.55
N ARG A 122 6.07 -0.29 -7.29
CA ARG A 122 5.19 -0.48 -6.12
C ARG A 122 4.12 0.60 -6.05
N LYS A 123 2.88 0.22 -6.40
CA LYS A 123 1.68 1.07 -6.37
C LYS A 123 1.36 1.52 -4.94
N ILE A 124 1.04 2.81 -4.76
CA ILE A 124 0.50 3.34 -3.51
C ILE A 124 -1.00 3.57 -3.65
N GLY A 125 -1.79 2.70 -3.01
CA GLY A 125 -3.24 2.73 -3.09
C GLY A 125 -3.92 3.54 -1.98
N LEU A 126 -5.26 3.49 -2.01
CA LEU A 126 -6.12 4.22 -1.09
C LEU A 126 -5.93 3.83 0.38
N GLU A 127 -5.56 2.59 0.68
CA GLU A 127 -5.29 2.12 2.05
C GLU A 127 -4.19 2.99 2.69
N CYS A 128 -3.03 3.13 2.04
CA CYS A 128 -1.93 3.98 2.51
C CYS A 128 -2.36 5.45 2.64
N MET A 129 -2.97 6.02 1.59
CA MET A 129 -3.36 7.44 1.60
C MET A 129 -4.44 7.75 2.64
N SER A 130 -5.27 6.77 3.02
CA SER A 130 -6.31 6.96 4.02
C SER A 130 -5.76 7.23 5.43
N CYS A 131 -4.51 6.82 5.69
CA CYS A 131 -3.81 7.02 6.95
C CYS A 131 -2.78 8.15 6.92
N HIS A 132 -2.32 8.57 5.74
CA HIS A 132 -1.25 9.56 5.59
C HIS A 132 -1.72 10.93 5.07
N ASN A 133 -2.97 11.05 4.61
CA ASN A 133 -3.51 12.25 3.99
C ASN A 133 -4.86 12.63 4.57
N ALA A 134 -5.28 13.87 4.35
CA ALA A 134 -6.66 14.30 4.29
C ALA A 134 -7.39 13.53 3.17
N ILE A 135 -8.70 13.71 3.05
CA ILE A 135 -9.52 12.92 2.11
C ILE A 135 -9.03 13.15 0.67
N PRO A 136 -8.40 12.15 0.01
CA PRO A 136 -7.93 12.31 -1.35
C PRO A 136 -9.07 12.11 -2.36
N ASP A 137 -8.92 12.68 -3.55
CA ASP A 137 -9.82 12.44 -4.68
C ASP A 137 -9.34 11.21 -5.46
N PHE A 138 -9.70 10.02 -4.97
CA PHE A 138 -9.32 8.74 -5.56
C PHE A 138 -10.19 8.39 -6.77
N VAL A 139 -9.55 7.95 -7.85
CA VAL A 139 -10.26 7.60 -9.08
C VAL A 139 -10.84 6.20 -8.96
N LEU A 140 -12.18 6.11 -8.94
CA LEU A 140 -12.90 4.83 -8.92
C LEU A 140 -12.52 3.96 -10.14
N GLY A 141 -12.41 2.64 -9.97
CA GLY A 141 -11.95 1.74 -11.04
C GLY A 141 -10.43 1.75 -11.26
N SER A 142 -9.67 2.24 -10.27
CA SER A 142 -8.19 2.25 -10.24
C SER A 142 -7.66 1.58 -8.98
N GLU A 143 -6.34 1.38 -8.90
CA GLU A 143 -5.66 0.88 -7.69
C GLU A 143 -4.85 1.95 -6.96
N ASN A 144 -4.28 2.90 -7.72
CA ASN A 144 -3.35 3.90 -7.23
C ASN A 144 -3.45 5.22 -7.99
N LYS A 145 -4.63 5.52 -8.57
CA LYS A 145 -4.85 6.74 -9.33
C LYS A 145 -5.64 7.77 -8.53
N PHE A 146 -5.17 9.01 -8.53
CA PHE A 146 -5.78 10.14 -7.82
C PHE A 146 -5.93 11.34 -8.77
N HIS A 147 -7.01 12.11 -8.61
CA HIS A 147 -7.13 13.44 -9.23
C HIS A 147 -6.42 14.50 -8.41
N SER A 148 -6.42 14.35 -7.08
CA SER A 148 -5.68 15.22 -6.17
C SER A 148 -5.31 14.48 -4.88
N ILE A 149 -4.14 14.82 -4.34
CA ILE A 149 -3.59 14.23 -3.12
C ILE A 149 -3.30 15.37 -2.14
N PRO A 150 -4.15 15.59 -1.13
CA PRO A 150 -3.95 16.64 -0.15
C PRO A 150 -2.77 16.29 0.77
N LYS A 151 -2.14 17.30 1.38
CA LYS A 151 -1.03 17.10 2.33
C LYS A 151 -1.56 16.72 3.71
N GLY A 152 -0.81 15.91 4.45
CA GLY A 152 -1.00 15.60 5.87
C GLY A 152 -2.40 15.11 6.24
N ILE A 153 -2.60 14.57 7.44
CA ILE A 153 -3.94 14.43 8.01
C ILE A 153 -4.44 15.85 8.35
N ASP A 154 -5.72 16.12 8.09
CA ASP A 154 -6.34 17.41 8.39
C ASP A 154 -7.39 17.30 9.52
N CYS A 155 -8.03 18.43 9.83
CA CYS A 155 -9.05 18.51 10.85
C CYS A 155 -10.25 17.59 10.56
N GLU A 156 -10.66 17.47 9.30
CA GLU A 156 -11.86 16.74 8.90
C GLU A 156 -11.72 15.22 9.05
N ARG A 157 -10.48 14.70 9.04
CA ARG A 157 -10.23 13.28 9.36
C ARG A 157 -10.71 12.88 10.76
N CYS A 158 -10.65 13.80 11.72
CA CYS A 158 -11.05 13.56 13.11
C CYS A 158 -12.40 14.21 13.47
N HIS A 159 -12.78 15.29 12.79
CA HIS A 159 -13.98 16.08 13.08
C HIS A 159 -15.12 15.87 12.05
N GLY A 160 -14.86 15.10 11.00
CA GLY A 160 -15.77 14.93 9.87
C GLY A 160 -15.82 16.17 8.97
N PRO A 161 -16.60 16.13 7.87
CA PRO A 161 -16.75 17.26 6.97
C PRO A 161 -17.28 18.50 7.70
N GLY A 162 -16.57 19.62 7.60
CA GLY A 162 -16.84 20.86 8.31
C GLY A 162 -17.52 21.94 7.47
N GLU A 163 -17.85 21.65 6.19
CA GLU A 163 -18.38 22.65 5.26
C GLU A 163 -19.63 23.37 5.80
N ILE A 164 -20.55 22.62 6.42
CA ILE A 164 -21.80 23.15 6.99
C ILE A 164 -21.46 24.04 8.18
N HIS A 165 -20.55 23.61 9.05
CA HIS A 165 -20.11 24.40 10.19
C HIS A 165 -19.50 25.73 9.74
N VAL A 166 -18.59 25.70 8.76
CA VAL A 166 -17.97 26.92 8.21
C VAL A 166 -19.02 27.88 7.65
N GLN A 167 -19.98 27.39 6.87
CA GLN A 167 -21.05 28.22 6.32
C GLN A 167 -21.89 28.90 7.42
N ARG A 168 -22.26 28.16 8.47
CA ARG A 168 -23.02 28.70 9.60
C ARG A 168 -22.24 29.79 10.34
N MET A 169 -20.96 29.57 10.60
CA MET A 169 -20.11 30.57 11.26
C MET A 169 -19.98 31.84 10.42
N LEU A 170 -19.82 31.71 9.10
CA LEU A 170 -19.76 32.86 8.18
C LEU A 170 -21.08 33.65 8.12
N ASN A 171 -22.22 32.97 8.33
CA ASN A 171 -23.53 33.61 8.42
C ASN A 171 -23.85 34.19 9.80
N GLY A 172 -22.95 34.07 10.78
CA GLY A 172 -23.18 34.53 12.15
C GLY A 172 -24.11 33.63 12.97
N GLU A 173 -24.37 32.40 12.51
CA GLU A 173 -25.18 31.40 13.22
C GLU A 173 -24.36 30.69 14.30
N LEU A 174 -24.10 31.39 15.41
CA LEU A 174 -23.31 30.86 16.51
C LEU A 174 -24.14 29.94 17.43
N ILE A 175 -23.55 28.83 17.85
CA ILE A 175 -24.08 27.96 18.91
C ILE A 175 -23.20 28.08 20.15
N ASP A 176 -23.82 28.33 21.30
CA ASP A 176 -23.13 28.21 22.58
C ASP A 176 -22.87 26.73 22.91
N THR A 177 -21.65 26.28 22.61
CA THR A 177 -21.23 24.89 22.79
C THR A 177 -21.03 24.47 24.25
N SER A 178 -21.13 25.42 25.19
CA SER A 178 -21.15 25.12 26.62
C SER A 178 -22.49 24.51 27.07
N THR A 179 -23.57 24.85 26.37
CA THR A 179 -24.95 24.44 26.69
C THR A 179 -25.58 23.56 25.63
N HIS A 180 -25.19 23.69 24.37
CA HIS A 180 -25.77 22.97 23.23
C HIS A 180 -24.70 22.21 22.44
N ILE A 181 -25.13 21.20 21.68
CA ILE A 181 -24.26 20.48 20.74
C ILE A 181 -24.33 21.18 19.38
N ASP A 182 -23.17 21.50 18.80
CA ASP A 182 -23.10 21.86 17.39
C ASP A 182 -23.08 20.59 16.54
N TYR A 183 -24.20 20.32 15.85
CA TYR A 183 -24.34 19.16 14.97
C TYR A 183 -23.75 19.39 13.57
N SER A 184 -23.22 20.58 13.27
CA SER A 184 -22.61 20.88 11.97
C SER A 184 -21.15 20.43 11.84
N ILE A 185 -20.52 20.02 12.94
CA ILE A 185 -19.17 19.43 12.97
C ILE A 185 -19.05 18.50 14.20
N VAL A 186 -18.30 17.41 14.09
CA VAL A 186 -18.10 16.52 15.24
C VAL A 186 -17.12 17.16 16.21
N ASN A 187 -17.47 17.19 17.50
CA ASN A 187 -16.53 17.43 18.58
C ASN A 187 -16.20 16.10 19.26
N PRO A 188 -15.00 15.51 19.02
CA PRO A 188 -14.63 14.21 19.57
C PRO A 188 -14.76 14.14 21.10
N LYS A 189 -14.51 15.24 21.82
CA LYS A 189 -14.64 15.28 23.30
C LYS A 189 -16.07 15.01 23.80
N LYS A 190 -17.08 15.16 22.94
CA LYS A 190 -18.49 14.92 23.26
C LYS A 190 -18.96 13.51 22.87
N LEU A 191 -18.13 12.72 22.19
CA LEU A 191 -18.43 11.33 21.86
C LEU A 191 -18.22 10.41 23.06
N SER A 192 -18.79 9.20 23.02
CA SER A 192 -18.46 8.15 23.98
C SER A 192 -16.97 7.79 23.92
N LEU A 193 -16.41 7.24 25.00
CA LEU A 193 -15.00 6.81 25.05
C LEU A 193 -14.65 5.84 23.90
N GLU A 194 -15.56 4.92 23.59
CA GLU A 194 -15.40 3.98 22.48
C GLU A 194 -15.36 4.70 21.14
N ALA A 195 -16.32 5.59 20.85
CA ALA A 195 -16.35 6.32 19.58
C ALA A 195 -15.14 7.25 19.42
N GLN A 196 -14.61 7.82 20.51
CA GLN A 196 -13.33 8.55 20.49
C GLN A 196 -12.18 7.61 20.10
N PHE A 197 -12.13 6.41 20.69
CA PHE A 197 -11.07 5.45 20.41
C PHE A 197 -11.11 4.98 18.96
N GLN A 198 -12.30 4.76 18.39
CA GLN A 198 -12.51 4.35 16.99
C GLN A 198 -11.95 5.37 15.97
N ILE A 199 -11.94 6.67 16.29
CA ILE A 199 -11.29 7.69 15.45
C ILE A 199 -9.79 7.40 15.33
N CYS A 200 -9.14 7.06 16.44
CA CYS A 200 -7.71 6.74 16.48
C CYS A 200 -7.42 5.37 15.85
N MET A 201 -8.30 4.38 16.08
CA MET A 201 -8.17 3.02 15.53
C MET A 201 -8.08 3.01 14.01
N ARG A 202 -8.74 3.93 13.33
CA ARG A 202 -8.67 4.07 11.87
C ARG A 202 -7.24 4.03 11.32
N CYS A 203 -6.27 4.61 12.03
CA CYS A 203 -4.89 4.75 11.56
C CYS A 203 -3.86 4.08 12.49
N HIS A 204 -4.15 3.98 13.80
CA HIS A 204 -3.25 3.39 14.80
C HIS A 204 -3.57 1.93 15.15
N LEU A 205 -4.45 1.30 14.37
CA LEU A 205 -4.67 -0.15 14.31
C LEU A 205 -4.47 -0.63 12.88
N GLN A 206 -3.21 -0.82 12.50
CA GLN A 206 -2.83 -1.43 11.22
C GLN A 206 -2.74 -2.95 11.39
N GLY A 207 -2.93 -3.65 10.27
CA GLY A 207 -2.84 -5.09 10.19
C GLY A 207 -3.36 -5.56 8.84
N ASN A 208 -3.96 -6.74 8.82
CA ASN A 208 -4.65 -7.25 7.66
C ASN A 208 -6.09 -6.71 7.63
N THR A 209 -6.27 -5.59 6.95
CA THR A 209 -7.56 -4.88 6.87
C THR A 209 -8.48 -5.51 5.81
N VAL A 210 -9.72 -5.77 6.20
CA VAL A 210 -10.80 -6.22 5.32
C VAL A 210 -11.93 -5.19 5.35
N LEU A 211 -12.24 -4.60 4.19
CA LEU A 211 -13.38 -3.69 4.04
C LEU A 211 -14.71 -4.47 4.14
N SER A 212 -15.69 -3.85 4.78
CA SER A 212 -17.08 -4.29 4.75
C SER A 212 -17.67 -4.17 3.35
N GLU A 213 -18.70 -4.95 3.05
CA GLU A 213 -19.28 -5.01 1.70
C GLU A 213 -19.76 -3.63 1.23
N GLY A 214 -19.31 -3.22 0.03
CA GLY A 214 -19.65 -1.94 -0.57
C GLY A 214 -19.03 -0.71 0.12
N LYS A 215 -18.07 -0.90 1.03
CA LYS A 215 -17.37 0.17 1.74
C LYS A 215 -15.97 0.42 1.17
N SER A 216 -15.43 1.58 1.50
CA SER A 216 -14.09 2.07 1.18
C SER A 216 -13.45 2.70 2.41
N PHE A 217 -12.15 2.94 2.35
CA PHE A 217 -11.41 3.68 3.39
C PHE A 217 -11.87 5.14 3.57
N LEU A 218 -12.77 5.64 2.72
CA LEU A 218 -13.33 6.99 2.79
C LEU A 218 -14.66 7.06 3.57
N ASP A 219 -15.29 5.91 3.84
CA ASP A 219 -16.66 5.88 4.39
C ASP A 219 -16.74 6.06 5.91
N PHE A 220 -15.63 5.92 6.64
CA PHE A 220 -15.62 6.14 8.07
C PHE A 220 -15.81 7.61 8.43
N LYS A 221 -16.81 7.87 9.28
CA LYS A 221 -17.07 9.20 9.87
C LYS A 221 -16.92 9.13 11.40
N PRO A 222 -16.32 10.15 12.03
CA PRO A 222 -16.20 10.21 13.48
C PRO A 222 -17.56 10.02 14.17
N GLY A 223 -17.62 9.06 15.10
CA GLY A 223 -18.86 8.65 15.77
C GLY A 223 -19.47 7.34 15.25
N MET A 224 -19.01 6.82 14.10
CA MET A 224 -19.34 5.47 13.63
C MET A 224 -18.53 4.40 14.39
N ASP A 225 -19.07 3.18 14.43
CA ASP A 225 -18.27 2.00 14.73
C ASP A 225 -17.39 1.65 13.51
N LEU A 226 -16.07 1.55 13.70
CA LEU A 226 -15.14 1.30 12.60
C LEU A 226 -15.44 -0.03 11.90
N SER A 227 -15.97 -1.02 12.62
CA SER A 227 -16.32 -2.34 12.07
C SER A 227 -17.44 -2.29 11.02
N GLU A 228 -18.23 -1.21 10.97
CA GLU A 228 -19.20 -0.97 9.90
C GLU A 228 -18.51 -0.68 8.54
N VAL A 229 -17.25 -0.26 8.57
CA VAL A 229 -16.46 0.11 7.38
C VAL A 229 -15.34 -0.89 7.13
N MET A 230 -14.59 -1.27 8.16
CA MET A 230 -13.47 -2.19 8.04
C MET A 230 -13.20 -2.98 9.31
N THR A 231 -12.75 -4.22 9.14
CA THR A 231 -12.26 -5.07 10.23
C THR A 231 -10.76 -5.28 10.06
N VAL A 232 -9.99 -5.04 11.11
CA VAL A 232 -8.53 -5.24 11.12
C VAL A 232 -8.20 -6.54 11.83
N PHE A 233 -7.53 -7.44 11.11
CA PHE A 233 -7.06 -8.71 11.62
C PHE A 233 -5.56 -8.65 11.92
N VAL A 234 -5.16 -9.22 13.06
CA VAL A 234 -3.76 -9.38 13.46
C VAL A 234 -3.45 -10.86 13.62
N PRO A 235 -2.34 -11.38 13.05
CA PRO A 235 -1.95 -12.76 13.25
C PRO A 235 -1.47 -12.98 14.69
N ARG A 236 -1.93 -14.07 15.31
CA ARG A 236 -1.55 -14.47 16.66
C ARG A 236 -0.71 -15.73 16.63
N TYR A 237 0.34 -15.72 17.45
CA TYR A 237 1.26 -16.84 17.62
C TYR A 237 1.41 -17.13 19.11
N GLU A 238 1.76 -18.37 19.45
CA GLU A 238 2.17 -18.73 20.81
C GLU A 238 3.42 -17.92 21.21
N ASP A 239 3.47 -17.44 22.45
CA ASP A 239 4.61 -16.72 23.04
C ASP A 239 5.15 -15.52 22.22
N ASP A 240 4.26 -14.80 21.51
CA ASP A 240 4.65 -13.68 20.65
C ASP A 240 4.45 -12.32 21.32
N ASN A 241 5.56 -11.64 21.60
CA ASN A 241 5.57 -10.26 22.10
C ASN A 241 5.90 -9.23 21.00
N THR A 242 6.12 -9.65 19.76
CA THR A 242 6.43 -8.75 18.64
C THR A 242 5.23 -7.87 18.27
N PHE A 243 5.50 -6.76 17.62
CA PHE A 243 4.47 -5.82 17.16
C PHE A 243 4.95 -4.98 15.98
N ILE A 244 3.99 -4.34 15.31
CA ILE A 244 4.23 -3.46 14.17
C ILE A 244 4.10 -1.99 14.57
N MET A 245 4.61 -1.07 13.74
CA MET A 245 4.56 0.37 13.97
C MET A 245 3.18 0.88 14.41
N ALA A 246 2.15 0.66 13.60
CA ALA A 246 0.80 1.14 13.88
C ALA A 246 -0.06 0.11 14.66
N SER A 247 0.50 -0.49 15.73
CA SER A 247 -0.20 -1.45 16.59
C SER A 247 -0.65 -0.89 17.95
N HIS A 248 -0.58 0.42 18.14
CA HIS A 248 -0.77 1.08 19.44
C HIS A 248 -2.08 0.67 20.12
N VAL A 249 -3.16 0.57 19.34
CA VAL A 249 -4.49 0.13 19.81
C VAL A 249 -4.49 -1.32 20.28
N ASP A 250 -3.90 -2.22 19.49
CA ASP A 250 -3.82 -3.65 19.80
C ASP A 250 -3.01 -3.87 21.08
N ARG A 251 -1.85 -3.21 21.16
CA ARG A 251 -0.97 -3.27 22.33
C ARG A 251 -1.63 -2.68 23.57
N LEU A 252 -2.30 -1.52 23.43
CA LEU A 252 -3.03 -0.89 24.54
C LEU A 252 -4.14 -1.80 25.07
N LYS A 253 -4.94 -2.44 24.21
CA LYS A 253 -5.99 -3.38 24.60
C LYS A 253 -5.48 -4.59 25.39
N GLN A 254 -4.21 -4.96 25.23
CA GLN A 254 -3.56 -6.03 25.99
C GLN A 254 -2.98 -5.56 27.34
N SER A 255 -2.91 -4.25 27.57
CA SER A 255 -2.34 -3.71 28.81
C SER A 255 -3.27 -3.90 30.00
N PRO A 256 -2.76 -4.27 31.19
CA PRO A 256 -3.56 -4.27 32.42
C PRO A 256 -4.18 -2.90 32.72
N CYS A 257 -3.54 -1.83 32.28
CA CYS A 257 -4.01 -0.46 32.41
C CYS A 257 -5.37 -0.27 31.71
N PHE A 258 -5.46 -0.68 30.45
CA PHE A 258 -6.69 -0.59 29.66
C PHE A 258 -7.77 -1.56 30.13
N THR A 259 -7.40 -2.80 30.49
CA THR A 259 -8.40 -3.80 30.90
C THR A 259 -9.05 -3.50 32.26
N ASN A 260 -8.43 -2.66 33.09
CA ASN A 260 -8.89 -2.35 34.45
C ASN A 260 -9.43 -0.92 34.60
N SER A 261 -9.56 -0.14 33.52
CA SER A 261 -10.05 1.24 33.60
C SER A 261 -10.73 1.72 32.32
N ASP A 262 -11.54 2.76 32.43
CA ASP A 262 -12.16 3.43 31.28
C ASP A 262 -11.21 4.49 30.71
N MET A 263 -10.45 4.15 29.68
CA MET A 263 -9.49 5.05 29.05
C MET A 263 -9.40 4.89 27.53
N ASN A 264 -8.81 5.88 26.87
CA ASN A 264 -8.48 5.84 25.45
C ASN A 264 -7.22 6.69 25.17
N CYS A 265 -6.90 6.90 23.89
CA CYS A 265 -5.72 7.66 23.47
C CYS A 265 -5.67 9.08 24.06
N ILE A 266 -6.80 9.79 24.14
CA ILE A 266 -6.85 11.19 24.57
C ILE A 266 -6.89 11.37 26.08
N THR A 267 -6.99 10.27 26.84
CA THR A 267 -6.71 10.29 28.30
C THR A 267 -5.27 10.77 28.54
N CYS A 268 -4.33 10.34 27.69
CA CYS A 268 -2.91 10.65 27.83
C CYS A 268 -2.40 11.68 26.81
N HIS A 269 -2.87 11.63 25.56
CA HIS A 269 -2.35 12.48 24.48
C HIS A 269 -3.26 13.66 24.15
N ASN A 270 -2.64 14.78 23.75
CA ASN A 270 -3.34 15.88 23.11
C ASN A 270 -3.13 15.77 21.59
N PRO A 271 -4.16 15.45 20.79
CA PRO A 271 -4.01 15.22 19.35
C PRO A 271 -3.65 16.51 18.56
N HIS A 272 -3.77 17.69 19.17
CA HIS A 272 -3.40 18.96 18.53
C HIS A 272 -1.97 19.41 18.84
N HIS A 273 -1.22 18.64 19.64
CA HIS A 273 0.13 18.97 20.07
C HIS A 273 1.09 17.84 19.73
N SER A 274 2.31 18.21 19.33
CA SER A 274 3.31 17.21 18.95
C SER A 274 3.84 16.50 20.19
N VAL A 275 3.75 15.17 20.20
CA VAL A 275 4.28 14.31 21.27
C VAL A 275 5.77 14.57 21.51
N GLN A 276 6.54 14.88 20.47
CA GLN A 276 7.97 15.20 20.58
C GLN A 276 8.26 16.50 21.36
N LYS A 277 7.27 17.38 21.48
CA LYS A 277 7.41 18.67 22.17
C LYS A 277 6.88 18.64 23.61
N GLU A 278 6.19 17.56 23.98
CA GLU A 278 5.71 17.37 25.34
C GLU A 278 6.84 16.88 26.25
N SER A 279 6.81 17.31 27.52
CA SER A 279 7.83 16.92 28.49
C SER A 279 7.54 15.54 29.09
N PRO A 280 8.55 14.79 29.57
CA PRO A 280 8.31 13.57 30.35
C PRO A 280 7.34 13.77 31.52
N ASN A 281 7.40 14.94 32.18
CA ASN A 281 6.50 15.27 33.29
C ASN A 281 5.03 15.36 32.86
N PHE A 282 4.76 15.85 31.64
CA PHE A 282 3.40 15.82 31.09
C PHE A 282 2.83 14.41 31.09
N PHE A 283 3.63 13.40 30.71
CA PHE A 283 3.21 12.00 30.69
C PHE A 283 3.16 11.37 32.10
N ASN A 284 4.14 11.67 32.96
CA ASN A 284 4.12 11.25 34.37
C ASN A 284 2.83 11.72 35.07
N ASP A 285 2.41 12.96 34.85
CA ASP A 285 1.17 13.51 35.41
C ASP A 285 -0.09 12.73 34.97
N LYS A 286 -0.08 12.14 33.76
CA LYS A 286 -1.16 11.25 33.30
C LYS A 286 -1.17 9.92 34.05
N CYS A 287 -0.01 9.34 34.30
CA CYS A 287 0.10 8.13 35.12
C CYS A 287 -0.41 8.41 36.54
N PHE A 288 0.02 9.54 37.11
CA PHE A 288 -0.32 10.00 38.45
C PHE A 288 -1.78 10.40 38.65
N SER A 289 -2.60 10.53 37.60
CA SER A 289 -4.05 10.72 37.78
C SER A 289 -4.76 9.45 38.24
N CYS A 290 -4.13 8.28 38.11
CA CYS A 290 -4.66 6.99 38.57
C CYS A 290 -3.74 6.28 39.57
N HIS A 291 -2.45 6.64 39.62
CA HIS A 291 -1.42 6.04 40.49
C HIS A 291 -0.93 7.01 41.57
N ASP A 292 -1.81 7.40 42.49
CA ASP A 292 -1.47 8.37 43.56
C ASP A 292 -0.38 7.87 44.51
N ASP A 293 -0.33 6.56 44.81
CA ASP A 293 0.63 5.97 45.75
C ASP A 293 2.09 6.00 45.24
N CYS A 294 2.30 6.19 43.94
CA CYS A 294 3.64 6.25 43.35
C CYS A 294 4.30 7.63 43.49
N LYS A 295 3.55 8.68 43.88
CA LYS A 295 4.06 10.06 43.95
C LYS A 295 5.13 10.26 45.02
N ASP A 296 5.01 9.55 46.14
CA ASP A 296 5.90 9.72 47.30
C ASP A 296 7.26 9.01 47.12
N GLU A 297 7.35 8.05 46.20
CA GLU A 297 8.58 7.31 45.87
C GLU A 297 9.30 7.84 44.61
N PHE A 298 8.68 8.79 43.90
CA PHE A 298 9.17 9.31 42.63
C PHE A 298 10.18 10.45 42.82
N ARG A 299 11.34 10.35 42.18
CA ARG A 299 12.36 11.43 42.16
C ARG A 299 12.10 12.38 40.99
N GLU A 300 12.60 13.61 41.09
CA GLU A 300 12.38 14.71 40.14
C GLU A 300 12.81 14.42 38.68
N ASN A 301 13.51 13.29 38.43
CA ASN A 301 13.97 12.85 37.10
C ASN A 301 13.48 11.45 36.70
N ASP A 302 12.59 10.83 37.49
CA ASP A 302 12.05 9.52 37.13
C ASP A 302 11.09 9.67 35.93
N ASN A 303 10.99 8.63 35.13
CA ASN A 303 10.17 8.63 33.92
C ASN A 303 9.39 7.33 33.84
N CYS A 304 8.08 7.38 34.10
CA CYS A 304 7.21 6.20 34.10
C CYS A 304 7.31 5.45 32.77
N ILE A 305 7.36 6.16 31.63
CA ILE A 305 7.34 5.56 30.30
C ILE A 305 8.63 4.78 30.00
N ALA A 306 9.76 5.15 30.62
CA ALA A 306 11.04 4.51 30.35
C ALA A 306 11.06 3.02 30.75
N CYS A 307 10.35 2.68 31.84
CA CYS A 307 10.23 1.30 32.32
C CYS A 307 8.92 0.66 31.91
N HIS A 308 7.81 1.42 31.91
CA HIS A 308 6.47 0.85 31.69
C HIS A 308 6.01 0.83 30.23
N MET A 309 6.73 1.52 29.36
CA MET A 309 6.47 1.59 27.91
C MET A 309 7.81 1.58 27.17
N PRO A 310 8.62 0.52 27.31
CA PRO A 310 9.98 0.49 26.79
C PRO A 310 9.99 0.74 25.27
N SER A 311 11.01 1.48 24.82
CA SER A 311 11.23 1.64 23.37
C SER A 311 11.69 0.30 22.80
N SER A 312 10.96 -0.21 21.81
CA SER A 312 11.22 -1.53 21.21
C SER A 312 11.11 -1.43 19.69
N SER A 313 11.93 -2.22 19.00
CA SER A 313 11.95 -2.28 17.54
C SER A 313 10.65 -2.89 17.00
N THR A 314 10.19 -2.38 15.87
CA THR A 314 9.03 -2.91 15.14
C THR A 314 9.45 -3.97 14.13
N ILE A 315 8.60 -4.96 13.85
CA ILE A 315 8.94 -6.03 12.90
C ILE A 315 8.71 -5.68 11.43
N ASP A 316 7.96 -4.61 11.14
CA ASP A 316 7.52 -4.23 9.79
C ASP A 316 8.34 -3.09 9.18
N ILE A 317 9.03 -2.30 10.00
CA ILE A 317 9.90 -1.21 9.56
C ILE A 317 11.27 -1.39 10.22
N PRO A 318 12.32 -1.73 9.45
CA PRO A 318 13.69 -1.79 9.95
C PRO A 318 14.11 -0.44 10.55
N HIS A 319 15.08 -0.46 11.48
CA HIS A 319 15.70 0.76 12.01
C HIS A 319 14.76 1.72 12.75
N VAL A 320 13.56 1.26 13.09
CA VAL A 320 12.57 2.07 13.79
C VAL A 320 12.16 1.43 15.11
N SER A 321 12.15 2.25 16.14
CA SER A 321 11.64 1.91 17.47
C SER A 321 10.54 2.87 17.91
N ILE A 322 9.59 2.33 18.67
CA ILE A 322 8.51 3.08 19.32
C ILE A 322 8.32 2.61 20.76
N HIS A 323 7.69 3.45 21.57
CA HIS A 323 7.22 3.06 22.89
C HIS A 323 6.08 2.04 22.78
N ASP A 324 6.27 0.88 23.40
CA ASP A 324 5.26 -0.16 23.43
C ASP A 324 4.04 0.28 24.25
N HIS A 325 2.86 0.25 23.64
CA HIS A 325 1.61 0.62 24.28
C HIS A 325 0.98 -0.53 25.08
N LYS A 326 1.63 -1.70 25.17
CA LYS A 326 1.29 -2.75 26.13
C LYS A 326 1.80 -2.37 27.52
N ILE A 327 1.28 -1.25 28.04
CA ILE A 327 1.75 -0.59 29.26
C ILE A 327 1.77 -1.59 30.43
N GLY A 328 2.93 -1.82 31.03
CA GLY A 328 3.07 -2.83 32.08
C GLY A 328 4.48 -2.87 32.66
N ILE A 329 4.77 -3.87 33.49
CA ILE A 329 6.14 -4.15 33.92
C ILE A 329 6.68 -5.22 32.97
N HIS A 330 7.73 -4.89 32.22
CA HIS A 330 8.37 -5.78 31.25
C HIS A 330 9.65 -6.38 31.85
N ASN A 331 9.92 -7.65 31.58
CA ASN A 331 11.19 -8.26 31.99
C ASN A 331 12.25 -8.00 30.92
N THR A 332 13.51 -7.79 31.32
CA THR A 332 14.61 -7.48 30.39
C THR A 332 14.94 -8.62 29.41
N ASP A 333 14.44 -9.84 29.67
CA ASP A 333 14.62 -11.02 28.81
C ASP A 333 13.54 -11.14 27.71
N ASP A 334 12.52 -10.28 27.70
CA ASP A 334 11.42 -10.31 26.71
C ASP A 334 11.83 -9.88 25.29
N THR A 335 13.13 -9.60 25.06
CA THR A 335 13.66 -9.10 23.79
C THR A 335 14.16 -10.19 22.83
N ILE A 336 13.96 -11.48 23.12
CA ILE A 336 14.40 -12.58 22.24
C ILE A 336 13.22 -13.20 21.49
N VAL A 337 13.30 -13.05 20.17
CA VAL A 337 12.31 -13.33 19.14
C VAL A 337 12.26 -14.81 18.80
N THR A 338 11.19 -15.48 19.20
CA THR A 338 10.69 -16.66 18.48
C THR A 338 9.18 -16.61 18.46
N LYS A 339 8.59 -16.32 17.30
CA LYS A 339 7.16 -16.58 17.09
C LYS A 339 6.94 -18.08 17.29
N GLY A 340 6.10 -18.44 18.25
CA GLY A 340 5.64 -19.81 18.41
C GLY A 340 4.69 -20.21 17.29
N LYS A 341 3.89 -21.24 17.51
CA LYS A 341 2.97 -21.74 16.49
C LYS A 341 1.90 -20.71 16.15
N PHE A 342 1.57 -20.57 14.86
CA PHE A 342 0.44 -19.77 14.42
C PHE A 342 -0.87 -20.31 15.01
N ILE A 343 -1.61 -19.43 15.69
CA ILE A 343 -2.91 -19.74 16.32
C ILE A 343 -4.03 -19.40 15.34
N GLY A 344 -3.99 -18.22 14.73
CA GLY A 344 -5.05 -17.73 13.86
C GLY A 344 -5.01 -16.22 13.64
N LEU A 345 -6.02 -15.71 12.94
CA LEU A 345 -6.24 -14.27 12.76
C LEU A 345 -7.29 -13.77 13.77
N GLU A 346 -6.91 -12.79 14.59
CA GLU A 346 -7.81 -12.14 15.55
C GLU A 346 -8.28 -10.79 14.99
N ALA A 347 -9.60 -10.55 15.02
CA ALA A 347 -10.17 -9.25 14.68
C ALA A 347 -10.17 -8.33 15.91
N VAL A 348 -9.37 -7.26 15.88
CA VAL A 348 -9.12 -6.42 17.06
C VAL A 348 -10.24 -5.39 17.29
N ASN A 349 -10.88 -4.91 16.22
CA ASN A 349 -11.96 -3.91 16.28
C ASN A 349 -13.35 -4.48 16.01
N ASN A 350 -13.48 -5.80 15.84
CA ASN A 350 -14.76 -6.46 15.58
C ASN A 350 -14.82 -7.76 16.36
N ALA A 351 -15.69 -7.83 17.38
CA ALA A 351 -15.83 -9.02 18.21
C ALA A 351 -16.42 -10.23 17.43
N ASN A 352 -17.25 -9.97 16.41
CA ASN A 352 -18.01 -11.00 15.71
C ASN A 352 -18.00 -10.81 14.18
N PRO A 353 -16.83 -10.81 13.52
CA PRO A 353 -16.78 -10.68 12.07
C PRO A 353 -17.43 -11.88 11.41
N SER A 354 -18.16 -11.61 10.32
CA SER A 354 -18.84 -12.64 9.55
C SER A 354 -17.84 -13.65 8.99
N LYS A 355 -18.31 -14.87 8.68
CA LYS A 355 -17.46 -15.90 8.07
C LYS A 355 -16.82 -15.44 6.76
N LEU A 356 -17.55 -14.64 5.98
CA LEU A 356 -17.03 -14.09 4.72
C LEU A 356 -15.87 -13.11 4.98
N ILE A 357 -16.03 -12.21 5.95
CA ILE A 357 -14.96 -11.26 6.33
C ILE A 357 -13.73 -12.01 6.87
N ARG A 358 -13.93 -13.05 7.69
CA ARG A 358 -12.84 -13.92 8.15
C ARG A 358 -12.15 -14.67 7.00
N ALA A 359 -12.91 -15.17 6.03
CA ALA A 359 -12.35 -15.86 4.86
C ALA A 359 -11.49 -14.92 4.01
N LYS A 360 -11.98 -13.69 3.75
CA LYS A 360 -11.21 -12.64 3.09
C LYS A 360 -9.92 -12.32 3.83
N ALA A 361 -9.96 -12.25 5.16
CA ALA A 361 -8.75 -12.03 5.96
C ALA A 361 -7.70 -13.12 5.70
N TYR A 362 -8.08 -14.39 5.70
CA TYR A 362 -7.14 -15.48 5.39
C TYR A 362 -6.60 -15.41 3.96
N LEU A 363 -7.42 -15.05 2.97
CA LEU A 363 -6.97 -14.85 1.58
C LEU A 363 -5.97 -13.69 1.48
N TYR A 364 -6.28 -12.54 2.08
CA TYR A 364 -5.37 -11.39 2.10
C TYR A 364 -4.10 -11.66 2.90
N GLN A 365 -4.18 -12.49 3.95
CA GLN A 365 -2.99 -12.93 4.69
C GLN A 365 -2.06 -13.72 3.77
N TYR A 366 -2.63 -14.62 2.97
CA TYR A 366 -1.89 -15.44 2.03
C TYR A 366 -1.16 -14.61 0.97
N GLU A 367 -1.87 -13.62 0.41
CA GLU A 367 -1.34 -12.79 -0.68
C GLU A 367 -0.35 -11.73 -0.23
N LYS A 368 -0.62 -11.07 0.90
CA LYS A 368 0.12 -9.87 1.31
C LYS A 368 1.30 -10.16 2.23
N PHE A 369 1.28 -11.28 2.96
CA PHE A 369 2.20 -11.47 4.10
C PHE A 369 2.86 -12.85 4.17
N ASP A 370 2.15 -13.95 3.91
CA ASP A 370 2.70 -15.31 4.08
C ASP A 370 2.01 -16.33 3.19
N THR A 371 2.76 -17.05 2.35
CA THR A 371 2.18 -18.01 1.40
C THR A 371 1.99 -19.43 1.97
N GLN A 372 1.76 -19.59 3.29
CA GLN A 372 1.51 -20.92 3.86
C GLN A 372 0.17 -21.52 3.39
N PRO A 373 0.15 -22.79 2.94
CA PRO A 373 -1.08 -23.44 2.44
C PRO A 373 -2.27 -23.48 3.43
N TYR A 374 -1.99 -23.59 4.74
CA TYR A 374 -3.04 -23.70 5.76
C TYR A 374 -3.94 -22.45 5.85
N LEU A 375 -3.46 -21.29 5.35
CA LEU A 375 -4.27 -20.06 5.28
C LEU A 375 -5.39 -20.23 4.25
N LEU A 376 -5.07 -20.80 3.08
CA LEU A 376 -6.08 -21.11 2.07
C LEU A 376 -7.03 -22.22 2.52
N ASP A 377 -6.55 -23.21 3.28
CA ASP A 377 -7.42 -24.25 3.85
C ASP A 377 -8.43 -23.66 4.86
N SER A 378 -7.98 -22.71 5.68
CA SER A 378 -8.84 -21.98 6.63
C SER A 378 -9.89 -21.13 5.90
N ALA A 379 -9.49 -20.42 4.85
CA ALA A 379 -10.40 -19.67 3.99
C ALA A 379 -11.45 -20.60 3.33
N LEU A 380 -11.00 -21.72 2.75
CA LEU A 380 -11.87 -22.68 2.06
C LEU A 380 -12.93 -23.26 3.01
N ASN A 381 -12.54 -23.64 4.23
CA ASN A 381 -13.47 -24.17 5.22
C ASN A 381 -14.58 -23.16 5.57
N LEU A 382 -14.22 -21.88 5.73
CA LEU A 382 -15.19 -20.81 5.98
C LEU A 382 -16.13 -20.60 4.79
N LEU A 383 -15.58 -20.53 3.57
CA LEU A 383 -16.34 -20.30 2.34
C LEU A 383 -17.30 -21.44 1.99
N ASN A 384 -16.89 -22.70 2.20
CA ASN A 384 -17.75 -23.87 1.96
C ASN A 384 -18.96 -23.95 2.90
N SER A 385 -18.93 -23.21 4.02
CA SER A 385 -20.07 -23.12 4.93
C SER A 385 -21.07 -22.00 4.56
N LEU A 386 -20.82 -21.28 3.46
CA LEU A 386 -21.67 -20.22 2.92
C LEU A 386 -22.36 -20.71 1.64
N ALA A 387 -23.51 -20.12 1.32
CA ALA A 387 -24.17 -20.33 0.02
C ALA A 387 -23.25 -19.82 -1.11
N LEU A 388 -23.17 -20.58 -2.22
CA LEU A 388 -22.25 -20.30 -3.32
C LEU A 388 -22.46 -18.89 -3.89
N GLU A 389 -23.70 -18.45 -4.02
CA GLU A 389 -24.08 -17.12 -4.51
C GLU A 389 -23.51 -15.98 -3.66
N LYS A 390 -23.17 -16.25 -2.39
CA LYS A 390 -22.60 -15.27 -1.46
C LYS A 390 -21.08 -15.34 -1.33
N SER A 391 -20.43 -16.38 -1.86
CA SER A 391 -19.01 -16.64 -1.66
C SER A 391 -18.24 -16.94 -2.94
N TYR A 392 -18.90 -16.98 -4.10
CA TYR A 392 -18.27 -17.38 -5.36
C TYR A 392 -17.08 -16.49 -5.75
N LYS A 393 -17.12 -15.18 -5.45
CA LYS A 393 -16.02 -14.26 -5.77
C LYS A 393 -14.76 -14.63 -5.01
N GLU A 394 -14.90 -14.90 -3.71
CA GLU A 394 -13.81 -15.32 -2.83
C GLU A 394 -13.38 -16.76 -3.10
N LEU A 395 -14.27 -17.66 -3.51
CA LEU A 395 -13.89 -19.00 -3.97
C LEU A 395 -13.08 -18.95 -5.27
N ILE A 396 -13.48 -18.13 -6.25
CA ILE A 396 -12.72 -17.91 -7.49
C ILE A 396 -11.35 -17.31 -7.15
N HIS A 397 -11.29 -16.36 -6.23
CA HIS A 397 -10.04 -15.80 -5.72
C HIS A 397 -9.15 -16.87 -5.09
N LEU A 398 -9.71 -17.71 -4.21
CA LEU A 398 -9.01 -18.81 -3.57
C LEU A 398 -8.42 -19.79 -4.60
N TYR A 399 -9.23 -20.25 -5.56
CA TYR A 399 -8.77 -21.22 -6.55
C TYR A 399 -7.79 -20.62 -7.55
N PHE A 400 -7.87 -19.32 -7.82
CA PHE A 400 -6.84 -18.60 -8.58
C PHE A 400 -5.49 -18.64 -7.87
N LEU A 401 -5.46 -18.41 -6.55
CA LEU A 401 -4.24 -18.53 -5.74
C LEU A 401 -3.71 -19.97 -5.70
N LYS A 402 -4.60 -20.96 -5.70
CA LYS A 402 -4.23 -22.39 -5.80
C LYS A 402 -3.84 -22.84 -7.21
N LYS A 403 -3.97 -21.96 -8.22
CA LYS A 403 -3.76 -22.29 -9.64
C LYS A 403 -4.64 -23.44 -10.13
N ASP A 404 -5.89 -23.47 -9.68
CA ASP A 404 -6.90 -24.48 -10.03
C ASP A 404 -7.98 -23.87 -10.94
N ASP A 405 -7.65 -23.75 -12.22
CA ASP A 405 -8.56 -23.17 -13.22
C ASP A 405 -9.86 -23.99 -13.36
N ILE A 406 -9.78 -25.31 -13.18
CA ILE A 406 -10.94 -26.20 -13.32
C ILE A 406 -11.97 -25.89 -12.23
N ALA A 407 -11.53 -25.69 -10.99
CA ALA A 407 -12.43 -25.29 -9.91
C ALA A 407 -13.10 -23.94 -10.16
N ILE A 408 -12.36 -22.94 -10.68
CA ILE A 408 -12.92 -21.64 -11.09
C ILE A 408 -14.04 -21.82 -12.11
N LEU A 409 -13.79 -22.60 -13.16
CA LEU A 409 -14.76 -22.82 -14.23
C LEU A 409 -15.98 -23.64 -13.75
N ASN A 410 -15.77 -24.60 -12.85
CA ASN A 410 -16.87 -25.35 -12.24
C ASN A 410 -17.79 -24.43 -11.42
N ILE A 411 -17.23 -23.49 -10.65
CA ILE A 411 -18.02 -22.47 -9.94
C ILE A 411 -18.85 -21.66 -10.94
N CYS A 412 -18.23 -21.17 -12.01
CA CYS A 412 -18.90 -20.38 -13.03
C CYS A 412 -20.05 -21.14 -13.70
N ASN A 413 -19.87 -22.43 -14.00
CA ASN A 413 -20.90 -23.27 -14.60
C ASN A 413 -22.01 -23.69 -13.62
N SER A 414 -21.79 -23.52 -12.31
CA SER A 414 -22.79 -23.85 -11.28
C SER A 414 -23.76 -22.71 -10.98
N LEU A 415 -23.53 -21.53 -11.57
CA LEU A 415 -24.33 -20.33 -11.36
C LEU A 415 -25.01 -19.92 -12.67
N GLU A 416 -26.28 -19.51 -12.59
CA GLU A 416 -27.04 -19.07 -13.77
C GLU A 416 -26.52 -17.73 -14.31
N ASP A 417 -26.15 -16.81 -13.41
CA ASP A 417 -25.58 -15.50 -13.76
C ASP A 417 -24.51 -15.09 -12.75
N LEU A 418 -23.37 -14.64 -13.28
CA LEU A 418 -22.29 -14.02 -12.51
C LEU A 418 -22.52 -12.51 -12.59
N ASN A 419 -23.29 -11.98 -11.63
CA ASN A 419 -23.61 -10.56 -11.51
C ASN A 419 -22.35 -9.72 -11.19
N LEU A 420 -21.51 -9.53 -12.20
CA LEU A 420 -20.25 -8.79 -12.17
C LEU A 420 -20.44 -7.44 -12.86
N ASN A 421 -21.23 -6.54 -12.27
CA ASN A 421 -21.68 -5.33 -12.96
C ASN A 421 -21.38 -4.06 -12.16
N ASN A 422 -20.64 -4.17 -11.06
CA ASN A 422 -20.38 -3.08 -10.14
C ASN A 422 -18.92 -2.60 -10.20
N MET A 423 -18.73 -1.34 -10.56
CA MET A 423 -17.46 -0.64 -10.38
C MET A 423 -17.33 -0.20 -8.91
N SER A 424 -16.24 -0.60 -8.25
CA SER A 424 -16.05 -0.40 -6.80
C SER A 424 -14.61 0.01 -6.47
N TYR A 425 -14.39 0.53 -5.26
CA TYR A 425 -13.05 0.93 -4.78
C TYR A 425 -12.08 -0.26 -4.62
N ASP A 426 -12.60 -1.45 -4.31
CA ASP A 426 -11.81 -2.69 -4.22
C ASP A 426 -11.70 -3.45 -5.55
N ASN A 427 -12.35 -2.95 -6.61
CA ASN A 427 -12.43 -3.55 -7.94
C ASN A 427 -12.84 -5.04 -7.91
N SER A 428 -13.65 -5.47 -6.92
CA SER A 428 -13.96 -6.89 -6.68
C SER A 428 -14.53 -7.60 -7.93
N ASP A 429 -15.51 -7.00 -8.61
CA ASP A 429 -16.13 -7.60 -9.80
C ASP A 429 -15.14 -7.68 -10.97
N ALA A 430 -14.31 -6.64 -11.14
CA ALA A 430 -13.29 -6.58 -12.18
C ALA A 430 -12.22 -7.65 -11.97
N TRP A 431 -11.74 -7.81 -10.73
CA TRP A 431 -10.80 -8.86 -10.35
C TRP A 431 -11.39 -10.26 -10.52
N THR A 432 -12.66 -10.47 -10.19
CA THR A 432 -13.33 -11.75 -10.46
C THR A 432 -13.42 -12.02 -11.95
N ALA A 433 -13.81 -11.03 -12.77
CA ALA A 433 -13.83 -11.18 -14.23
C ALA A 433 -12.44 -11.51 -14.79
N TYR A 434 -11.39 -10.81 -14.34
CA TYR A 434 -10.00 -11.08 -14.71
C TYR A 434 -9.58 -12.53 -14.42
N ARG A 435 -9.87 -13.03 -13.21
CA ARG A 435 -9.50 -14.42 -12.82
C ARG A 435 -10.24 -15.47 -13.64
N ILE A 436 -11.49 -15.21 -14.01
CA ILE A 436 -12.26 -16.08 -14.92
C ILE A 436 -11.65 -16.08 -16.33
N ALA A 437 -11.21 -14.91 -16.81
CA ALA A 437 -10.54 -14.80 -18.11
C ALA A 437 -9.23 -15.59 -18.16
N GLU A 438 -8.39 -15.46 -17.12
CA GLU A 438 -7.14 -16.23 -16.99
C GLU A 438 -7.43 -17.74 -16.97
N ALA A 439 -8.45 -18.19 -16.21
CA ALA A 439 -8.82 -19.61 -16.16
C ALA A 439 -9.27 -20.14 -17.55
N HIS A 440 -10.06 -19.36 -18.29
CA HIS A 440 -10.43 -19.72 -19.67
C HIS A 440 -9.22 -19.76 -20.60
N GLN A 441 -8.29 -18.81 -20.48
CA GLN A 441 -7.08 -18.75 -21.30
C GLN A 441 -6.16 -19.95 -21.03
N ASN A 442 -5.92 -20.28 -19.76
CA ASN A 442 -5.01 -21.35 -19.36
C ASN A 442 -5.50 -22.73 -19.81
N GLN A 443 -6.82 -22.93 -19.89
CA GLN A 443 -7.43 -24.17 -20.32
C GLN A 443 -7.68 -24.23 -21.85
N ASP A 444 -7.30 -23.19 -22.59
CA ASP A 444 -7.57 -23.02 -24.03
C ASP A 444 -9.08 -23.15 -24.37
N LEU A 445 -9.94 -22.74 -23.43
CA LEU A 445 -11.40 -22.90 -23.51
C LEU A 445 -12.06 -21.65 -24.10
N GLY A 446 -11.82 -21.46 -25.40
CA GLY A 446 -12.58 -20.54 -26.26
C GLY A 446 -12.23 -19.07 -26.12
N ILE A 447 -11.55 -18.53 -27.14
CA ILE A 447 -11.13 -17.12 -27.27
C ILE A 447 -12.26 -16.12 -26.95
N SER A 448 -13.50 -16.40 -27.36
CA SER A 448 -14.64 -15.50 -27.14
C SER A 448 -14.94 -15.26 -25.66
N ARG A 449 -14.83 -16.29 -24.80
CA ARG A 449 -15.08 -16.13 -23.35
C ARG A 449 -13.93 -15.40 -22.68
N THR A 450 -12.68 -15.73 -23.02
CA THR A 450 -11.50 -15.01 -22.53
C THR A 450 -11.58 -13.51 -22.84
N LEU A 451 -11.85 -13.15 -24.10
CA LEU A 451 -12.00 -11.74 -24.50
C LEU A 451 -13.17 -11.06 -23.79
N PHE A 452 -14.32 -11.74 -23.65
CA PHE A 452 -15.47 -11.19 -22.95
C PHE A 452 -15.12 -10.81 -21.51
N TYR A 453 -14.48 -11.70 -20.76
CA TYR A 453 -14.16 -11.46 -19.35
C TYR A 453 -13.00 -10.47 -19.17
N TYR A 454 -12.00 -10.45 -20.05
CA TYR A 454 -10.99 -9.38 -20.03
C TYR A 454 -11.60 -8.01 -20.35
N GLN A 455 -12.46 -7.92 -21.36
CA GLN A 455 -13.17 -6.68 -21.65
C GLN A 455 -14.01 -6.24 -20.45
N LYS A 456 -14.72 -7.18 -19.81
CA LYS A 456 -15.52 -6.92 -18.61
C LYS A 456 -14.65 -6.39 -17.46
N ALA A 457 -13.46 -6.94 -17.24
CA ALA A 457 -12.52 -6.43 -16.25
C ALA A 457 -12.06 -4.99 -16.57
N VAL A 458 -11.76 -4.71 -17.85
CA VAL A 458 -11.39 -3.35 -18.32
C VAL A 458 -12.55 -2.37 -18.18
N ASP A 459 -13.78 -2.76 -18.47
CA ASP A 459 -14.95 -1.88 -18.38
C ASP A 459 -15.27 -1.52 -16.92
N LEU A 460 -15.10 -2.48 -16.00
CA LEU A 460 -15.36 -2.30 -14.57
C LEU A 460 -14.22 -1.59 -13.82
N ALA A 461 -12.99 -1.67 -14.33
CA ALA A 461 -11.82 -1.04 -13.71
C ALA A 461 -10.87 -0.48 -14.79
N PRO A 462 -11.27 0.58 -15.51
CA PRO A 462 -10.59 1.06 -16.72
C PRO A 462 -9.20 1.64 -16.48
N TYR A 463 -8.87 1.92 -15.22
CA TYR A 463 -7.59 2.49 -14.79
C TYR A 463 -6.68 1.45 -14.12
N VAL A 464 -7.10 0.19 -14.03
CA VAL A 464 -6.21 -0.93 -13.68
C VAL A 464 -5.50 -1.38 -14.95
N LEU A 465 -4.28 -0.86 -15.12
CA LEU A 465 -3.52 -0.97 -16.38
C LEU A 465 -3.27 -2.44 -16.78
N ASP A 466 -3.08 -3.32 -15.80
CA ASP A 466 -2.82 -4.75 -16.01
C ASP A 466 -3.98 -5.45 -16.75
N PHE A 467 -5.23 -5.05 -16.51
CA PHE A 467 -6.39 -5.62 -17.21
C PHE A 467 -6.38 -5.24 -18.69
N ARG A 468 -6.04 -3.98 -19.00
CA ARG A 468 -5.95 -3.50 -20.38
C ARG A 468 -4.77 -4.14 -21.11
N LEU A 469 -3.64 -4.32 -20.43
CA LEU A 469 -2.48 -5.03 -20.96
C LEU A 469 -2.87 -6.45 -21.38
N LYS A 470 -3.58 -7.18 -20.52
CA LYS A 470 -4.00 -8.55 -20.76
C LYS A 470 -5.03 -8.70 -21.88
N LEU A 471 -5.96 -7.75 -21.99
CA LEU A 471 -6.85 -7.67 -23.15
C LEU A 471 -6.07 -7.44 -24.46
N ALA A 472 -5.10 -6.52 -24.45
CA ALA A 472 -4.25 -6.24 -25.60
C ALA A 472 -3.36 -7.44 -25.99
N ASP A 473 -2.82 -8.16 -25.01
CA ASP A 473 -2.07 -9.40 -25.20
C ASP A 473 -2.95 -10.46 -25.88
N MET A 474 -4.21 -10.59 -25.46
CA MET A 474 -5.16 -11.53 -26.08
C MET A 474 -5.48 -11.17 -27.53
N TYR A 475 -5.65 -9.88 -27.85
CA TYR A 475 -5.78 -9.44 -29.24
C TYR A 475 -4.51 -9.72 -30.06
N SER A 476 -3.33 -9.52 -29.47
CA SER A 476 -2.04 -9.82 -30.10
C SER A 476 -1.91 -11.31 -30.42
N ASN A 477 -2.23 -12.18 -29.46
CA ASN A 477 -2.16 -13.64 -29.60
C ASN A 477 -3.16 -14.19 -30.62
N THR A 478 -4.27 -13.50 -30.86
CA THR A 478 -5.28 -13.84 -31.89
C THR A 478 -5.01 -13.16 -33.23
N ASN A 479 -3.83 -12.55 -33.40
CA ASN A 479 -3.42 -11.78 -34.59
C ASN A 479 -4.33 -10.58 -34.92
N SER A 480 -5.14 -10.13 -33.96
CA SER A 480 -5.96 -8.91 -34.06
C SER A 480 -5.11 -7.67 -33.80
N PHE A 481 -4.03 -7.50 -34.56
CA PHE A 481 -2.97 -6.52 -34.29
C PHE A 481 -3.45 -5.08 -34.21
N ALA A 482 -4.43 -4.67 -35.02
CA ALA A 482 -4.99 -3.32 -34.98
C ALA A 482 -5.72 -3.02 -33.65
N LEU A 483 -6.42 -4.02 -33.09
CA LEU A 483 -7.07 -3.90 -31.79
C LEU A 483 -6.04 -3.91 -30.66
N ALA A 484 -5.05 -4.80 -30.73
CA ALA A 484 -3.95 -4.86 -29.76
C ALA A 484 -3.19 -3.52 -29.69
N GLU A 485 -2.80 -2.97 -30.84
CA GLU A 485 -2.12 -1.67 -30.93
C GLU A 485 -2.96 -0.56 -30.29
N LYS A 486 -4.26 -0.50 -30.58
CA LYS A 486 -5.16 0.48 -29.99
C LYS A 486 -5.13 0.42 -28.47
N GLU A 487 -5.28 -0.78 -27.89
CA GLU A 487 -5.32 -0.94 -26.43
C GLU A 487 -3.97 -0.62 -25.76
N TYR A 488 -2.83 -1.02 -26.36
CA TYR A 488 -1.51 -0.61 -25.84
C TYR A 488 -1.32 0.91 -25.90
N ARG A 489 -1.77 1.58 -26.97
CA ARG A 489 -1.66 3.04 -27.09
C ARG A 489 -2.55 3.76 -26.08
N ILE A 490 -3.73 3.24 -25.78
CA ILE A 490 -4.60 3.78 -24.71
C ILE A 490 -3.89 3.65 -23.36
N LEU A 491 -3.34 2.47 -23.06
CA LEU A 491 -2.58 2.23 -21.82
C LEU A 491 -1.42 3.23 -21.70
N LEU A 492 -0.57 3.32 -22.73
CA LEU A 492 0.62 4.18 -22.72
C LEU A 492 0.31 5.68 -22.73
N ALA A 493 -0.88 6.08 -23.19
CA ALA A 493 -1.36 7.45 -23.07
C ALA A 493 -1.82 7.79 -21.63
N GLN A 494 -2.24 6.79 -20.86
CA GLN A 494 -2.61 6.95 -19.44
C GLN A 494 -1.38 6.89 -18.52
N PHE A 495 -0.44 6.02 -18.82
CA PHE A 495 0.78 5.80 -18.04
C PHE A 495 1.92 5.39 -18.98
N SER A 496 2.85 6.30 -19.20
CA SER A 496 3.89 6.14 -20.22
C SER A 496 5.05 5.27 -19.73
N LYS A 497 5.21 5.15 -18.41
CA LYS A 497 6.27 4.37 -17.75
C LYS A 497 5.91 2.89 -17.56
N HIS A 498 5.30 2.27 -18.56
CA HIS A 498 4.95 0.84 -18.56
C HIS A 498 5.81 0.04 -19.55
N GLU A 499 6.79 -0.72 -19.05
CA GLU A 499 7.78 -1.43 -19.85
C GLU A 499 7.18 -2.55 -20.70
N SER A 500 6.28 -3.36 -20.13
CA SER A 500 5.65 -4.49 -20.84
C SER A 500 4.76 -3.99 -21.99
N ALA A 501 4.03 -2.89 -21.80
CA ALA A 501 3.19 -2.31 -22.85
C ALA A 501 4.02 -1.79 -24.02
N TRP A 502 5.16 -1.11 -23.77
CA TRP A 502 6.10 -0.73 -24.83
C TRP A 502 6.66 -1.96 -25.55
N CYS A 503 7.07 -2.99 -24.81
CA CYS A 503 7.57 -4.24 -25.39
C CYS A 503 6.54 -4.89 -26.32
N ASN A 504 5.30 -5.02 -25.85
CA ASN A 504 4.27 -5.75 -26.57
C ASN A 504 3.72 -4.93 -27.74
N LEU A 505 3.63 -3.60 -27.62
CA LEU A 505 3.38 -2.71 -28.75
C LEU A 505 4.45 -2.86 -29.83
N GLY A 506 5.73 -2.91 -29.43
CA GLY A 506 6.84 -3.13 -30.37
C GLY A 506 6.69 -4.44 -31.14
N TYR A 507 6.29 -5.52 -30.46
CA TYR A 507 6.01 -6.80 -31.11
C TYR A 507 4.86 -6.69 -32.14
N VAL A 508 3.76 -6.02 -31.78
CA VAL A 508 2.62 -5.81 -32.69
C VAL A 508 3.02 -5.00 -33.91
N LEU A 509 3.76 -3.91 -33.73
CA LEU A 509 4.25 -3.06 -34.82
C LEU A 509 5.19 -3.84 -35.76
N LEU A 510 6.04 -4.70 -35.20
CA LEU A 510 6.90 -5.59 -35.99
C LEU A 510 6.06 -6.55 -36.85
N LYS A 511 4.99 -7.13 -36.29
CA LYS A 511 4.07 -8.01 -37.06
C LYS A 511 3.32 -7.28 -38.16
N GLN A 512 3.15 -5.97 -38.04
CA GLN A 512 2.59 -5.10 -39.08
C GLN A 512 3.64 -4.60 -40.08
N GLY A 513 4.92 -4.98 -39.95
CA GLY A 513 6.02 -4.56 -40.82
C GLY A 513 6.63 -3.19 -40.48
N GLN A 514 6.28 -2.61 -39.34
CA GLN A 514 6.77 -1.30 -38.88
C GLN A 514 8.05 -1.46 -38.02
N ASN A 515 9.13 -1.96 -38.62
CA ASN A 515 10.36 -2.33 -37.91
C ASN A 515 10.99 -1.18 -37.12
N GLN A 516 11.04 0.02 -37.71
CA GLN A 516 11.65 1.18 -37.06
C GLN A 516 10.88 1.59 -35.79
N SER A 517 9.55 1.67 -35.88
CA SER A 517 8.69 1.99 -34.74
C SER A 517 8.70 0.90 -33.67
N ALA A 518 8.80 -0.38 -34.08
CA ALA A 518 9.03 -1.48 -33.16
C ALA A 518 10.34 -1.30 -32.39
N MET A 519 11.39 -0.85 -33.08
CA MET A 519 12.68 -0.61 -32.45
C MET A 519 12.61 0.52 -31.41
N GLU A 520 11.98 1.64 -31.74
CA GLU A 520 11.75 2.74 -30.78
C GLU A 520 10.97 2.27 -29.53
N CYS A 521 10.03 1.35 -29.70
CA CYS A 521 9.27 0.79 -28.59
C CYS A 521 10.15 -0.07 -27.66
N TYR A 522 11.00 -0.95 -28.20
CA TYR A 522 11.91 -1.72 -27.34
C TYR A 522 12.97 -0.82 -26.69
N ASP A 523 13.39 0.27 -27.34
CA ASP A 523 14.29 1.26 -26.73
C ASP A 523 13.65 1.93 -25.51
N LYS A 524 12.37 2.33 -25.61
CA LYS A 524 11.61 2.86 -24.48
C LYS A 524 11.45 1.85 -23.35
N ALA A 525 11.10 0.60 -23.67
CA ALA A 525 10.99 -0.45 -22.67
C ALA A 525 12.33 -0.69 -21.93
N LEU A 526 13.45 -0.71 -22.65
CA LEU A 526 14.79 -0.93 -22.08
C LEU A 526 15.36 0.30 -21.36
N HIS A 527 14.87 1.49 -21.64
CA HIS A 527 15.18 2.69 -20.86
C HIS A 527 14.50 2.66 -19.49
N LEU A 528 13.24 2.18 -19.43
CA LEU A 528 12.51 2.00 -18.18
C LEU A 528 13.06 0.82 -17.37
N ASN A 529 13.23 -0.32 -18.04
CA ASN A 529 13.75 -1.54 -17.46
C ASN A 529 14.88 -2.13 -18.32
N PRO A 530 16.15 -1.82 -17.99
CA PRO A 530 17.30 -2.37 -18.69
C PRO A 530 17.35 -3.90 -18.71
N GLN A 531 16.79 -4.57 -17.71
CA GLN A 531 16.83 -6.03 -17.57
C GLN A 531 15.57 -6.72 -18.11
N HIS A 532 14.72 -6.01 -18.85
CA HIS A 532 13.50 -6.59 -19.40
C HIS A 532 13.81 -7.61 -20.52
N ILE A 533 13.83 -8.89 -20.13
CA ILE A 533 14.27 -10.03 -20.97
C ILE A 533 13.54 -10.09 -22.30
N GLN A 534 12.21 -9.94 -22.31
CA GLN A 534 11.43 -10.05 -23.54
C GLN A 534 11.77 -8.93 -24.54
N SER A 535 12.02 -7.70 -24.06
CA SER A 535 12.47 -6.60 -24.93
C SER A 535 13.88 -6.82 -25.46
N LEU A 536 14.80 -7.34 -24.63
CA LEU A 536 16.15 -7.70 -25.07
C LEU A 536 16.10 -8.75 -26.19
N ILE A 537 15.27 -9.79 -26.03
CA ILE A 537 15.09 -10.85 -27.02
C ILE A 537 14.54 -10.27 -28.32
N ASN A 538 13.45 -9.50 -28.24
CA ASN A 538 12.80 -8.95 -29.43
C ASN A 538 13.72 -7.98 -30.19
N LYS A 539 14.45 -7.12 -29.46
CA LYS A 539 15.46 -6.22 -30.02
C LYS A 539 16.61 -6.99 -30.66
N ALA A 540 17.14 -8.02 -29.99
CA ALA A 540 18.21 -8.84 -30.53
C ALA A 540 17.78 -9.56 -31.82
N SER A 541 16.60 -10.17 -31.83
CA SER A 541 16.05 -10.84 -33.02
C SER A 541 15.87 -9.87 -34.18
N LEU A 542 15.33 -8.67 -33.95
CA LEU A 542 15.19 -7.65 -35.00
C LEU A 542 16.55 -7.21 -35.56
N MET A 543 17.53 -6.94 -34.70
CA MET A 543 18.89 -6.57 -35.11
C MET A 543 19.56 -7.66 -35.96
N ILE A 544 19.35 -8.94 -35.62
CA ILE A 544 19.87 -10.07 -36.39
C ILE A 544 19.21 -10.16 -37.77
N LEU A 545 17.88 -9.97 -37.84
CA LEU A 545 17.12 -9.96 -39.10
C LEU A 545 17.57 -8.81 -40.01
N ASP A 546 17.92 -7.65 -39.45
CA ASP A 546 18.45 -6.49 -40.18
C ASP A 546 19.95 -6.64 -40.54
N GLY A 547 20.56 -7.81 -40.27
CA GLY A 547 21.97 -8.10 -40.58
C GLY A 547 22.98 -7.53 -39.59
N ASN A 548 22.54 -6.90 -38.49
CA ASN A 548 23.39 -6.33 -37.46
C ASN A 548 23.74 -7.35 -36.36
N PHE A 549 24.39 -8.45 -36.76
CA PHE A 549 24.70 -9.60 -35.89
C PHE A 549 25.49 -9.22 -34.64
N ASN A 550 26.45 -8.29 -34.74
CA ASN A 550 27.29 -7.88 -33.61
C ASN A 550 26.46 -7.21 -32.50
N LYS A 551 25.53 -6.31 -32.86
CA LYS A 551 24.64 -5.69 -31.88
C LYS A 551 23.66 -6.71 -31.30
N GLY A 552 23.11 -7.60 -32.14
CA GLY A 552 22.27 -8.70 -31.69
C GLY A 552 22.95 -9.57 -30.63
N LYS A 553 24.20 -10.00 -30.89
CA LYS A 553 25.02 -10.79 -29.95
C LYS A 553 25.21 -10.08 -28.61
N LEU A 554 25.39 -8.76 -28.59
CA LEU A 554 25.54 -7.98 -27.36
C LEU A 554 24.29 -8.10 -26.47
N TYR A 555 23.09 -7.92 -27.04
CA TYR A 555 21.84 -8.06 -26.28
C TYR A 555 21.57 -9.49 -25.82
N LEU A 556 21.95 -10.50 -26.62
CA LEU A 556 21.85 -11.90 -26.20
C LEU A 556 22.80 -12.24 -25.06
N LYS A 557 24.03 -11.72 -25.07
CA LYS A 557 24.97 -11.88 -23.95
C LYS A 557 24.45 -11.24 -22.67
N ARG A 558 23.89 -10.04 -22.77
CA ARG A 558 23.21 -9.36 -21.66
C ARG A 558 22.08 -10.20 -21.06
N ILE A 559 21.28 -10.88 -21.89
CA ILE A 559 20.26 -11.82 -21.38
C ILE A 559 20.92 -12.93 -20.56
N LEU A 560 22.05 -13.48 -21.01
CA LEU A 560 22.76 -14.55 -20.29
C LEU A 560 23.51 -14.06 -19.04
N GLU A 561 23.80 -12.77 -18.93
CA GLU A 561 24.29 -12.16 -17.68
C GLU A 561 23.19 -12.14 -16.61
N ILE A 562 21.93 -11.89 -17.01
CA ILE A 562 20.76 -11.83 -16.11
C ILE A 562 20.20 -13.24 -15.85
N GLU A 563 20.02 -14.04 -16.91
CA GLU A 563 19.49 -15.39 -16.90
C GLU A 563 20.46 -16.35 -17.64
N PRO A 564 21.48 -16.90 -16.95
CA PRO A 564 22.51 -17.75 -17.59
C PRO A 564 21.98 -18.97 -18.34
N ASN A 565 20.79 -19.45 -17.99
CA ASN A 565 20.14 -20.63 -18.58
C ASN A 565 19.02 -20.27 -19.58
N ASN A 566 18.94 -19.02 -20.05
CA ASN A 566 17.89 -18.62 -20.99
C ASN A 566 18.02 -19.37 -22.33
N SER A 567 17.15 -20.36 -22.54
CA SER A 567 17.21 -21.27 -23.68
C SER A 567 17.11 -20.56 -25.03
N LYS A 568 16.30 -19.50 -25.12
CA LYS A 568 16.10 -18.73 -26.35
C LYS A 568 17.35 -17.93 -26.72
N ALA A 569 18.02 -17.31 -25.75
CA ALA A 569 19.27 -16.59 -25.98
C ALA A 569 20.41 -17.54 -26.40
N ILE A 570 20.54 -18.69 -25.74
CA ILE A 570 21.52 -19.73 -26.11
C ILE A 570 21.27 -20.22 -27.53
N TYR A 571 20.01 -20.53 -27.86
CA TYR A 571 19.64 -20.96 -29.21
C TYR A 571 20.01 -19.90 -30.25
N LEU A 572 19.55 -18.66 -30.07
CA LEU A 572 19.82 -17.57 -31.01
C LEU A 572 21.32 -17.35 -31.21
N LEU A 573 22.13 -17.36 -30.14
CA LEU A 573 23.59 -17.23 -30.23
C LEU A 573 24.26 -18.37 -31.01
N SER A 574 23.73 -19.59 -30.96
CA SER A 574 24.30 -20.71 -31.71
C SER A 574 23.97 -20.70 -33.20
N THR A 575 22.95 -19.93 -33.60
CA THR A 575 22.51 -19.81 -35.00
C THR A 575 23.18 -18.67 -35.79
N ILE A 576 24.00 -17.83 -35.12
CA ILE A 576 24.64 -16.63 -35.68
C ILE A 576 26.14 -16.59 -35.41
#